data_AF-A0A6B2G662-F1
#
_entry.id   AF-A0A6B2G662-F1
#
_cell.length_a   1.000
_cell.length_b   1.000
_cell.length_c   1.000
_cell.angle_alpha   90.00
_cell.angle_beta   90.00
_cell.angle_gamma   90.00
#
_symmetry.space_group_name_H-M   'P 1'
#
loop_
_entity.id
_entity.type
_entity.pdbx_description
1 polymer ?
#
loop_
_entity_poly.entity_id
_entity_poly.type
_entity_poly.pdbx_seq_one_letter_code
_entity_poly.pdbx_strand_id
1 'polypeptide(L)'
;ELINILTRFVFNQLEAPCRGNGAMKVEEHLISSSLGILANITCNNPYNKQSLVSKGFVPILVQICSTISHKEIVESAVATLRHLTCRNPMSVEACQALYELNGLPIITNIINRYSSSPMINSANLKKVLFGLIANFVADPKYLNQIRDLKITQLTAHTMASVIEEIKKNNGGKSLPPGVKYYTWMLYFHNCQKLLEVCLLVLYLMSLEASAFDLMS
;
A
#
# COMPACT_ATOMS: atom_id res chain seq x y z
N GLU A 1 21.29 4.45 -13.27
CA GLU A 1 21.43 3.19 -14.02
C GLU A 1 20.60 2.05 -13.44
N LEU A 2 20.73 1.72 -12.15
CA LEU A 2 19.95 0.66 -11.49
C LEU A 2 18.43 0.77 -11.69
N ILE A 3 17.84 1.97 -11.54
CA ILE A 3 16.39 2.18 -11.81
C ILE A 3 16.03 1.73 -13.22
N ASN A 4 16.83 2.09 -14.24
CA ASN A 4 16.55 1.71 -15.63
C ASN A 4 16.54 0.19 -15.82
N ILE A 5 17.50 -0.49 -15.19
CA ILE A 5 17.63 -1.95 -15.25
C ILE A 5 16.40 -2.59 -14.61
N LEU A 6 16.04 -2.17 -13.39
CA LEU A 6 14.91 -2.72 -12.65
C LEU A 6 13.57 -2.44 -13.34
N THR A 7 13.35 -1.21 -13.80
CA THR A 7 12.10 -0.88 -14.50
C THR A 7 11.98 -1.70 -15.77
N ARG A 8 13.03 -1.76 -16.60
CA ARG A 8 13.02 -2.54 -17.84
C ARG A 8 12.83 -4.03 -17.58
N PHE A 9 13.46 -4.56 -16.54
CA PHE A 9 13.24 -5.95 -16.12
C PHE A 9 11.76 -6.18 -15.80
N VAL A 10 11.15 -5.38 -14.93
CA VAL A 10 9.74 -5.53 -14.55
C VAL A 10 8.80 -5.36 -15.74
N PHE A 11 9.03 -4.38 -16.63
CA PHE A 11 8.27 -4.21 -17.87
C PHE A 11 8.29 -5.49 -18.72
N ASN A 12 9.49 -6.03 -18.98
CA ASN A 12 9.65 -7.22 -19.80
C ASN A 12 8.94 -8.45 -19.22
N GLN A 13 8.85 -8.56 -17.89
CA GLN A 13 8.15 -9.68 -17.25
C GLN A 13 6.62 -9.59 -17.42
N LEU A 14 6.06 -8.38 -17.55
CA LEU A 14 4.61 -8.18 -17.72
C LEU A 14 4.15 -8.25 -19.17
N GLU A 15 5.03 -7.95 -20.13
CA GLU A 15 4.74 -8.01 -21.57
C GLU A 15 5.02 -9.39 -22.20
N ALA A 16 5.65 -10.31 -21.47
CA ALA A 16 5.99 -11.63 -22.01
C ALA A 16 4.72 -12.42 -22.39
N PRO A 17 4.50 -12.79 -23.67
CA PRO A 17 3.32 -13.55 -24.08
C PRO A 17 3.32 -14.91 -23.39
N CYS A 18 2.17 -15.29 -22.82
CA CYS A 18 1.91 -16.59 -22.22
C CYS A 18 2.21 -17.72 -23.22
N ARG A 19 3.46 -18.21 -23.27
CA ARG A 19 3.83 -19.37 -24.06
C ARG A 19 3.35 -20.63 -23.35
N GLY A 20 2.20 -21.15 -23.78
CA GLY A 20 1.78 -22.55 -23.64
C GLY A 20 1.66 -23.09 -22.21
N ASN A 21 0.43 -23.48 -21.84
CA ASN A 21 0.04 -24.12 -20.57
C ASN A 21 0.10 -23.22 -19.32
N GLY A 22 -0.89 -22.35 -19.20
CA GLY A 22 -1.67 -22.20 -17.95
C GLY A 22 -1.05 -21.55 -16.72
N ALA A 23 0.23 -21.20 -16.70
CA ALA A 23 0.81 -20.40 -15.63
C ALA A 23 1.90 -19.47 -16.19
N MET A 24 1.76 -18.19 -15.88
CA MET A 24 2.82 -17.20 -16.02
C MET A 24 4.05 -17.75 -15.28
N LYS A 25 5.08 -18.23 -15.98
CA LYS A 25 6.36 -18.59 -15.34
C LYS A 25 7.16 -17.30 -15.12
N VAL A 26 6.52 -16.34 -14.47
CA VAL A 26 7.19 -15.21 -13.87
C VAL A 26 8.07 -15.79 -12.78
N GLU A 27 9.35 -15.43 -12.79
CA GLU A 27 10.16 -15.63 -11.61
C GLU A 27 9.66 -14.64 -10.56
N GLU A 28 8.57 -15.00 -9.86
CA GLU A 28 7.89 -14.16 -8.86
C GLU A 28 8.89 -13.67 -7.82
N HIS A 29 9.90 -14.48 -7.51
CA HIS A 29 11.01 -14.11 -6.64
C HIS A 29 11.86 -12.95 -7.19
N LEU A 30 12.12 -12.89 -8.51
CA LEU A 30 12.87 -11.79 -9.14
C LEU A 30 12.03 -10.52 -9.21
N ILE A 31 10.72 -10.63 -9.50
CA ILE A 31 9.82 -9.48 -9.45
C ILE A 31 9.75 -8.95 -8.02
N SER A 32 9.53 -9.83 -7.04
CA SER A 32 9.50 -9.49 -5.61
C SER A 32 10.79 -8.78 -5.20
N SER A 33 11.95 -9.35 -5.56
CA SER A 33 13.26 -8.74 -5.28
C SER A 33 13.43 -7.38 -5.95
N SER A 34 13.06 -7.26 -7.23
CA SER A 34 13.17 -6.01 -7.99
C SER A 34 12.30 -4.91 -7.39
N LEU A 35 11.04 -5.22 -7.08
CA LEU A 35 10.12 -4.28 -6.43
C LEU A 35 10.57 -3.93 -5.01
N GLY A 36 11.12 -4.89 -4.26
CA GLY A 36 11.70 -4.62 -2.94
C GLY A 36 12.87 -3.63 -3.02
N ILE A 37 13.76 -3.79 -4.01
CA ILE A 37 14.84 -2.83 -4.27
C ILE A 37 14.25 -1.46 -4.65
N LEU A 38 13.27 -1.41 -5.55
CA LEU A 38 12.60 -0.17 -5.95
C LEU A 38 11.94 0.54 -4.75
N ALA A 39 11.24 -0.19 -3.89
CA ALA A 39 10.63 0.35 -2.68
C ALA A 39 11.68 0.96 -1.74
N ASN A 40 12.84 0.32 -1.60
CA ASN A 40 13.94 0.82 -0.77
C ASN A 40 14.59 2.07 -1.37
N ILE A 41 14.96 2.05 -2.66
CA ILE A 41 15.67 3.18 -3.27
C ILE A 41 14.77 4.40 -3.50
N THR A 42 13.45 4.23 -3.55
CA THR A 42 12.49 5.35 -3.58
C THR A 42 12.19 5.93 -2.20
N CYS A 43 12.49 5.19 -1.13
CA CYS A 43 12.26 5.65 0.22
C CYS A 43 13.10 6.91 0.49
N ASN A 44 12.43 8.02 0.81
CA ASN A 44 13.04 9.31 1.10
C ASN A 44 14.04 9.83 0.03
N ASN A 45 13.90 9.42 -1.24
CA ASN A 45 14.75 9.89 -2.32
C ASN A 45 13.91 10.54 -3.45
N PRO A 46 13.79 11.88 -3.49
CA PRO A 46 12.94 12.57 -4.46
C PRO A 46 13.41 12.37 -5.92
N TYR A 47 14.72 12.26 -6.16
CA TYR A 47 15.26 12.02 -7.50
C TYR A 47 14.86 10.65 -8.04
N ASN A 48 14.99 9.60 -7.24
CA ASN A 48 14.60 8.25 -7.63
C ASN A 48 13.08 8.14 -7.86
N LYS A 49 12.28 8.80 -7.00
CA LYS A 49 10.83 8.89 -7.18
C LYS A 49 10.48 9.55 -8.52
N GLN A 50 11.05 10.73 -8.79
CA GLN A 50 10.84 11.47 -10.04
C GLN A 50 11.26 10.65 -11.28
N SER A 51 12.37 9.92 -11.18
CA SER A 51 12.85 9.05 -12.27
C SER A 51 11.86 7.93 -12.60
N LEU A 52 11.23 7.32 -11.59
CA LEU A 52 10.22 6.27 -11.80
C LEU A 52 8.92 6.81 -12.38
N VAL A 53 8.45 7.96 -11.89
CA VAL A 53 7.23 8.58 -12.43
C VAL A 53 7.42 9.00 -13.88
N SER A 54 8.52 9.67 -14.21
CA SER A 54 8.82 10.07 -15.60
C SER A 54 9.01 8.90 -16.57
N LYS A 55 9.28 7.69 -16.07
CA LYS A 55 9.38 6.45 -16.85
C LYS A 55 8.04 5.72 -17.03
N GLY A 56 6.93 6.29 -16.57
CA GLY A 56 5.61 5.67 -16.70
C GLY A 56 5.47 4.40 -15.84
N PHE A 57 6.15 4.32 -14.70
CA PHE A 57 6.13 3.11 -13.87
C PHE A 57 4.90 3.02 -12.95
N VAL A 58 4.15 4.12 -12.75
CA VAL A 58 2.92 4.11 -11.94
C VAL A 58 1.86 3.14 -12.52
N PRO A 59 1.51 3.19 -13.83
CA PRO A 59 0.61 2.21 -14.44
C PRO A 59 1.00 0.75 -14.21
N ILE A 60 2.30 0.46 -14.30
CA ILE A 60 2.84 -0.88 -14.08
C ILE A 60 2.62 -1.36 -12.65
N LEU A 61 2.88 -0.50 -11.67
CA LEU A 61 2.65 -0.82 -10.27
C LEU A 61 1.16 -1.06 -9.98
N VAL A 62 0.27 -0.28 -10.60
CA VAL A 62 -1.19 -0.48 -10.49
C VAL A 62 -1.61 -1.81 -11.13
N GLN A 63 -1.09 -2.14 -12.31
CA GLN A 63 -1.33 -3.42 -12.98
C GLN A 63 -0.83 -4.61 -12.14
N ILE A 64 0.34 -4.50 -11.52
CA ILE A 64 0.85 -5.52 -10.59
C ILE A 64 -0.11 -5.71 -9.41
N CYS A 65 -0.60 -4.62 -8.82
CA CYS A 65 -1.55 -4.68 -7.71
C CYS A 65 -2.91 -5.31 -8.10
N SER A 66 -3.34 -5.17 -9.35
CA SER A 66 -4.61 -5.74 -9.82
C SER A 66 -4.49 -7.20 -10.26
N THR A 67 -3.34 -7.61 -10.79
CA THR A 67 -3.14 -8.92 -11.42
C THR A 67 -2.46 -9.95 -10.52
N ILE A 68 -1.53 -9.53 -9.66
CA ILE A 68 -0.75 -10.43 -8.82
C ILE A 68 -1.38 -10.53 -7.43
N SER A 69 -1.53 -11.77 -6.94
CA SER A 69 -2.07 -12.05 -5.60
C SER A 69 -0.97 -12.29 -4.55
N HIS A 70 0.28 -12.51 -4.97
CA HIS A 70 1.41 -12.77 -4.08
C HIS A 70 1.67 -11.57 -3.16
N LYS A 71 1.46 -11.79 -1.86
CA LYS A 71 1.45 -10.73 -0.83
C LYS A 71 2.70 -9.86 -0.85
N GLU A 72 3.89 -10.44 -0.93
CA GLU A 72 5.16 -9.70 -0.87
C GLU A 72 5.40 -8.81 -2.09
N ILE A 73 4.92 -9.27 -3.26
CA ILE A 73 4.98 -8.50 -4.51
C ILE A 73 4.04 -7.29 -4.40
N VAL A 74 2.79 -7.53 -3.98
CA VAL A 74 1.80 -6.47 -3.77
C VAL A 74 2.27 -5.47 -2.72
N GLU A 75 2.80 -5.93 -1.60
CA GLU A 75 3.31 -5.07 -0.54
C GLU A 75 4.43 -4.14 -1.06
N SER A 76 5.39 -4.68 -1.82
CA SER A 76 6.49 -3.90 -2.39
C SER A 76 6.01 -2.93 -3.48
N ALA A 77 5.04 -3.34 -4.30
CA ALA A 77 4.44 -2.47 -5.31
C ALA A 77 3.70 -1.28 -4.67
N VAL A 78 2.87 -1.54 -3.66
CA VAL A 78 2.13 -0.50 -2.93
C VAL A 78 3.09 0.39 -2.13
N ALA A 79 4.14 -0.16 -1.53
CA ALA A 79 5.15 0.63 -0.84
C ALA A 79 5.83 1.61 -1.79
N THR A 80 6.16 1.15 -3.01
CA THR A 80 6.71 2.01 -4.06
C THR A 80 5.70 3.09 -4.45
N LEU A 81 4.43 2.74 -4.74
CA LEU A 81 3.37 3.72 -5.04
C LEU A 81 3.21 4.77 -3.95
N ARG A 82 3.23 4.36 -2.68
CA ARG A 82 3.17 5.26 -1.52
C ARG A 82 4.34 6.23 -1.49
N HIS A 83 5.54 5.81 -1.89
CA HIS A 83 6.69 6.71 -1.98
C HIS A 83 6.58 7.68 -3.16
N LEU A 84 6.06 7.23 -4.31
CA LEU A 84 5.89 8.06 -5.51
C LEU A 84 4.80 9.12 -5.36
N THR A 85 3.79 8.85 -4.53
CA THR A 85 2.63 9.74 -4.30
C THR A 85 2.85 10.76 -3.17
N CYS A 86 4.07 10.87 -2.64
CA CYS A 86 4.38 11.88 -1.63
C CYS A 86 5.82 12.42 -1.71
N ARG A 87 6.02 13.64 -1.19
CA ARG A 87 7.35 14.25 -0.96
C ARG A 87 8.29 14.12 -2.17
N ASN A 88 7.80 14.49 -3.35
CA ASN A 88 8.61 14.63 -4.57
C ASN A 88 7.90 15.55 -5.58
N PRO A 89 8.63 16.17 -6.53
CA PRO A 89 8.07 17.12 -7.49
C PRO A 89 6.98 16.55 -8.39
N MET A 90 6.99 15.24 -8.65
CA MET A 90 6.02 14.57 -9.53
C MET A 90 4.93 13.81 -8.77
N SER A 91 4.72 14.15 -7.49
CA SER A 91 3.74 13.45 -6.65
C SER A 91 2.31 13.65 -7.13
N VAL A 92 1.97 14.85 -7.64
CA VAL A 92 0.65 15.17 -8.18
C VAL A 92 0.37 14.33 -9.42
N GLU A 93 1.33 14.21 -10.33
CA GLU A 93 1.25 13.39 -11.54
C GLU A 93 1.13 11.91 -11.19
N ALA A 94 1.87 11.43 -10.18
CA ALA A 94 1.75 10.05 -9.71
C ALA A 94 0.37 9.77 -9.09
N CYS A 95 -0.16 10.69 -8.29
CA CYS A 95 -1.50 10.58 -7.71
C CYS A 95 -2.58 10.59 -8.81
N GLN A 96 -2.44 11.49 -9.79
CA GLN A 96 -3.35 11.58 -10.92
C GLN A 96 -3.37 10.29 -11.76
N ALA A 97 -2.20 9.75 -12.10
CA ALA A 97 -2.10 8.51 -12.85
C ALA A 97 -2.75 7.32 -12.09
N LEU A 98 -2.54 7.22 -10.77
CA LEU A 98 -3.18 6.19 -9.96
C LEU A 98 -4.71 6.37 -9.93
N TYR A 99 -5.17 7.60 -9.80
CA TYR A 99 -6.60 7.93 -9.80
C TYR A 99 -7.29 7.52 -11.11
N GLU A 100 -6.72 7.90 -12.25
CA GLU A 100 -7.23 7.58 -13.59
C GLU A 100 -7.30 6.07 -13.86
N LEU A 101 -6.39 5.30 -13.25
CA LEU A 101 -6.32 3.85 -13.38
C LEU A 101 -7.18 3.09 -12.38
N ASN A 102 -8.11 3.76 -11.68
CA ASN A 102 -8.92 3.16 -10.62
C ASN A 102 -8.06 2.49 -9.53
N GLY A 103 -6.92 3.11 -9.20
CA GLY A 103 -5.99 2.57 -8.23
C GLY A 103 -6.59 2.50 -6.81
N LEU A 104 -7.29 3.53 -6.33
CA LEU A 104 -7.94 3.47 -5.00
C LEU A 104 -8.97 2.32 -4.88
N PRO A 105 -9.87 2.09 -5.87
CA PRO A 105 -10.70 0.88 -5.91
C PRO A 105 -9.88 -0.43 -5.80
N ILE A 106 -8.76 -0.54 -6.52
CA ILE A 106 -7.87 -1.73 -6.44
C ILE A 106 -7.31 -1.89 -5.02
N ILE A 107 -6.80 -0.80 -4.43
CA ILE A 107 -6.24 -0.80 -3.07
C ILE A 107 -7.27 -1.22 -2.02
N THR A 108 -8.49 -0.68 -2.09
CA THR A 108 -9.58 -1.06 -1.16
C THR A 108 -10.00 -2.52 -1.33
N ASN A 109 -10.03 -3.04 -2.55
CA ASN A 109 -10.28 -4.46 -2.80
C ASN A 109 -9.20 -5.36 -2.18
N ILE A 110 -7.92 -4.97 -2.25
CA ILE A 110 -6.83 -5.69 -1.57
C ILE A 110 -7.05 -5.69 -0.05
N ILE A 111 -7.39 -4.54 0.55
CA ILE A 111 -7.67 -4.47 2.00
C ILE A 111 -8.81 -5.46 2.37
N ASN A 112 -9.90 -5.46 1.60
CA ASN A 112 -11.05 -6.33 1.82
C ASN A 112 -10.67 -7.81 1.69
N ARG A 113 -9.84 -8.20 0.71
CA ARG A 113 -9.34 -9.57 0.55
C ARG A 113 -8.56 -10.06 1.78
N TYR A 114 -7.82 -9.16 2.43
CA TYR A 114 -7.04 -9.46 3.63
C TYR A 114 -7.79 -9.12 4.95
N SER A 115 -9.07 -8.77 4.89
CA SER A 115 -9.86 -8.42 6.09
C SER A 115 -9.95 -9.60 7.07
N SER A 116 -10.31 -10.79 6.57
CA SER A 116 -10.41 -12.04 7.34
C SER A 116 -9.08 -12.76 7.58
N SER A 117 -7.98 -12.26 7.02
CA SER A 117 -6.66 -12.86 7.23
C SER A 117 -6.17 -12.60 8.66
N PRO A 118 -5.49 -13.57 9.31
CA PRO A 118 -4.89 -13.35 10.62
C PRO A 118 -4.04 -12.08 10.64
N MET A 119 -4.18 -11.27 11.69
CA MET A 119 -3.51 -9.97 11.78
C MET A 119 -1.98 -10.12 11.72
N ILE A 120 -1.44 -11.19 12.32
CA ILE A 120 -0.01 -11.53 12.26
C ILE A 120 0.54 -11.64 10.83
N ASN A 121 -0.30 -12.06 9.89
CA ASN A 121 0.09 -12.22 8.49
C ASN A 121 -0.26 -11.01 7.62
N SER A 122 -1.13 -10.10 8.07
CA SER A 122 -1.69 -9.02 7.23
C SER A 122 -1.39 -7.60 7.72
N ALA A 123 -0.94 -7.41 8.96
CA ALA A 123 -0.74 -6.08 9.55
C ALA A 123 0.22 -5.19 8.75
N ASN A 124 1.35 -5.75 8.28
CA ASN A 124 2.33 -4.98 7.51
C ASN A 124 1.77 -4.52 6.16
N LEU A 125 1.12 -5.42 5.42
CA LEU A 125 0.48 -5.09 4.15
C LEU A 125 -0.61 -4.03 4.34
N LYS A 126 -1.50 -4.22 5.33
CA LYS A 126 -2.55 -3.23 5.68
C LYS A 126 -1.93 -1.87 6.00
N LYS A 127 -0.86 -1.82 6.79
CA LYS A 127 -0.13 -0.58 7.11
C LYS A 127 0.34 0.14 5.85
N VAL A 128 0.91 -0.60 4.90
CA VAL A 128 1.40 -0.03 3.63
C VAL A 128 0.24 0.49 2.77
N LEU A 129 -0.86 -0.27 2.67
CA LEU A 129 -2.07 0.12 1.94
C LEU A 129 -2.71 1.39 2.51
N PHE A 130 -2.90 1.45 3.83
CA PHE A 130 -3.44 2.66 4.49
C PHE A 130 -2.49 3.84 4.41
N GLY A 131 -1.17 3.61 4.40
CA GLY A 131 -0.20 4.66 4.17
C GLY A 131 -0.27 5.28 2.77
N LEU A 132 -0.62 4.48 1.75
CA LEU A 132 -0.93 5.01 0.42
C LEU A 132 -2.24 5.81 0.45
N ILE A 133 -3.30 5.28 1.07
CA ILE A 133 -4.59 5.99 1.23
C ILE A 133 -4.39 7.35 1.91
N ALA A 134 -3.55 7.43 2.95
CA ALA A 134 -3.27 8.67 3.66
C ALA A 134 -2.68 9.78 2.75
N ASN A 135 -1.90 9.42 1.72
CA ASN A 135 -1.41 10.40 0.74
C ASN A 135 -2.55 11.00 -0.09
N PHE A 136 -3.59 10.22 -0.40
CA PHE A 136 -4.75 10.69 -1.19
C PHE A 136 -5.74 11.46 -0.33
N VAL A 137 -5.96 11.04 0.91
CA VAL A 137 -6.87 11.71 1.85
C VAL A 137 -6.38 13.14 2.17
N ALA A 138 -5.07 13.38 2.10
CA ALA A 138 -4.49 14.70 2.31
C ALA A 138 -4.78 15.72 1.17
N ASP A 139 -5.34 15.28 0.04
CA ASP A 139 -5.69 16.14 -1.10
C ASP A 139 -7.22 16.13 -1.33
N PRO A 140 -7.90 17.29 -1.17
CA PRO A 140 -9.34 17.42 -1.33
C PRO A 140 -9.89 16.89 -2.67
N LYS A 141 -9.06 16.88 -3.71
CA LYS A 141 -9.42 16.41 -5.06
C LYS A 141 -9.96 14.97 -5.06
N TYR A 142 -9.47 14.12 -4.16
CA TYR A 142 -9.80 12.70 -4.15
C TYR A 142 -10.93 12.33 -3.18
N LEU A 143 -11.45 13.29 -2.40
CA LEU A 143 -12.40 13.02 -1.32
C LEU A 143 -13.71 12.40 -1.78
N ASN A 144 -14.21 12.76 -2.96
CA ASN A 144 -15.43 12.16 -3.51
C ASN A 144 -15.25 10.65 -3.72
N GLN A 145 -14.17 10.24 -4.38
CA GLN A 145 -13.86 8.82 -4.56
C GLN A 145 -13.62 8.11 -3.22
N ILE A 146 -12.97 8.78 -2.27
CA ILE A 146 -12.73 8.24 -0.93
C ILE A 146 -14.05 7.97 -0.18
N ARG A 147 -15.02 8.89 -0.31
CA ARG A 147 -16.37 8.75 0.25
C ARG A 147 -17.12 7.59 -0.40
N ASP A 148 -17.11 7.52 -1.74
CA ASP A 148 -17.81 6.48 -2.50
C ASP A 148 -17.27 5.09 -2.18
N LEU A 149 -15.96 4.97 -1.98
CA LEU A 149 -15.28 3.73 -1.58
C LEU A 149 -15.45 3.39 -0.09
N LYS A 150 -16.16 4.21 0.69
CA LYS A 150 -16.39 4.01 2.13
C LYS A 150 -15.08 3.82 2.91
N ILE A 151 -14.03 4.55 2.52
CA ILE A 151 -12.70 4.44 3.14
C ILE A 151 -12.75 4.78 4.63
N THR A 152 -13.60 5.72 5.05
CA THR A 152 -13.79 6.03 6.49
C THR A 152 -14.25 4.80 7.27
N GLN A 153 -15.29 4.11 6.79
CA GLN A 153 -15.82 2.90 7.43
C GLN A 153 -14.80 1.77 7.40
N LEU A 154 -14.12 1.57 6.27
CA LEU A 154 -13.07 0.57 6.11
C LEU A 154 -11.91 0.79 7.08
N THR A 155 -11.51 2.05 7.26
CA THR A 155 -10.45 2.45 8.20
C THR A 155 -10.88 2.21 9.65
N ALA A 156 -12.10 2.63 10.01
CA ALA A 156 -12.64 2.43 11.36
C ALA A 156 -12.76 0.94 11.73
N HIS A 157 -13.25 0.09 10.81
CA HIS A 157 -13.32 -1.36 11.04
C HIS A 157 -11.93 -1.96 11.23
N THR A 158 -10.97 -1.61 10.37
CA THR A 158 -9.59 -2.10 10.49
C THR A 158 -8.99 -1.68 11.82
N MET A 159 -9.18 -0.42 12.21
CA MET A 159 -8.69 0.13 13.48
C MET A 159 -9.28 -0.63 14.67
N ALA A 160 -10.58 -0.91 14.69
CA ALA A 160 -11.24 -1.69 15.73
C ALA A 160 -10.64 -3.10 15.84
N SER A 161 -10.48 -3.80 14.72
CA SER A 161 -9.87 -5.14 14.72
C SER A 161 -8.42 -5.14 15.24
N VAL A 162 -7.63 -4.11 14.94
CA VAL A 162 -6.25 -3.98 15.46
C VAL A 162 -6.26 -3.73 16.97
N ILE A 163 -7.17 -2.89 17.46
CA ILE A 163 -7.31 -2.62 18.90
C ILE A 163 -7.70 -3.89 19.66
N GLU A 164 -8.68 -4.65 19.16
CA GLU A 164 -9.09 -5.93 19.75
C GLU A 164 -7.93 -6.92 19.82
N GLU A 165 -7.16 -7.01 18.74
CA GLU A 165 -6.01 -7.90 18.66
C GLU A 165 -4.88 -7.49 19.63
N ILE A 166 -4.59 -6.19 19.77
CA ILE A 166 -3.62 -5.70 20.77
C ILE A 166 -4.10 -6.01 22.19
N LYS A 167 -5.40 -5.82 22.47
CA LYS A 167 -6.00 -6.12 23.78
C LYS A 167 -5.91 -7.61 24.12
N LYS A 168 -6.30 -8.48 23.18
CA LYS A 168 -6.26 -9.94 23.33
C LYS A 168 -4.87 -10.47 23.72
N ASN A 169 -3.84 -9.80 23.24
CA ASN A 169 -2.45 -10.19 23.43
C ASN A 169 -1.73 -9.40 24.54
N ASN A 170 -2.49 -8.79 25.46
CA ASN A 170 -1.98 -8.01 26.59
C ASN A 170 -0.98 -6.91 26.18
N GLY A 171 -1.26 -6.22 25.08
CA GLY A 171 -0.37 -5.16 24.57
C GLY A 171 0.97 -5.67 24.04
N GLY A 172 1.05 -6.94 23.65
CA GLY A 172 2.26 -7.58 23.13
C GLY A 172 3.12 -8.25 24.20
N LYS A 173 2.71 -8.20 25.48
CA LYS A 173 3.43 -8.84 26.59
C LYS A 173 3.33 -10.36 26.59
N SER A 174 2.32 -10.93 25.93
CA SER A 174 2.06 -12.37 25.90
C SER A 174 2.55 -12.99 24.60
N LEU A 175 3.73 -13.61 24.59
CA LEU A 175 4.22 -14.36 23.43
C LEU A 175 3.36 -15.60 23.17
N PRO A 176 2.75 -15.79 21.98
CA PRO A 176 1.97 -16.98 21.69
C PRO A 176 2.86 -18.23 21.62
N PRO A 177 2.35 -19.40 22.04
CA PRO A 177 3.05 -20.67 21.88
C PRO A 177 3.47 -20.91 20.43
N GLY A 178 4.72 -21.33 20.22
CA GLY A 178 5.25 -21.65 18.88
C GLY A 178 5.63 -20.44 18.01
N VAL A 179 5.41 -19.21 18.47
CA VAL A 179 5.82 -18.00 17.74
C VAL A 179 7.19 -17.54 18.23
N LYS A 180 8.10 -17.26 17.29
CA LYS A 180 9.43 -16.74 17.62
C LYS A 180 9.32 -15.30 18.13
N TYR A 181 10.11 -14.95 19.14
CA TYR A 181 10.07 -13.63 19.79
C TYR A 181 10.24 -12.46 18.81
N TYR A 182 11.17 -12.54 17.86
CA TYR A 182 11.39 -11.48 16.87
C TYR A 182 10.20 -11.32 15.92
N THR A 183 9.55 -12.43 15.51
CA THR A 183 8.35 -12.40 14.68
C THR A 183 7.22 -11.71 15.44
N TRP A 184 7.10 -12.00 16.73
CA TRP A 184 6.13 -11.36 17.61
C TRP A 184 6.37 -9.87 17.78
N MET A 185 7.61 -9.45 18.08
CA MET A 185 7.94 -8.03 18.20
C MET A 185 7.66 -7.27 16.90
N LEU A 186 8.07 -7.81 15.75
CA LEU A 186 7.83 -7.19 14.45
C LEU A 186 6.33 -7.09 14.16
N TYR A 187 5.56 -8.11 14.51
CA TYR A 187 4.12 -8.10 14.42
C TYR A 187 3.47 -6.99 15.27
N PHE A 188 3.86 -6.86 16.54
CA PHE A 188 3.34 -5.81 17.42
C PHE A 188 3.69 -4.42 16.91
N HIS A 189 4.92 -4.23 16.47
CA HIS A 189 5.35 -2.99 15.85
C HIS A 189 4.47 -2.65 14.63
N ASN A 190 4.18 -3.63 13.77
CA ASN A 190 3.30 -3.43 12.63
C ASN A 190 1.86 -3.10 13.03
N CYS A 191 1.33 -3.70 14.10
CA CYS A 191 -0.01 -3.35 14.62
C CYS A 191 -0.06 -1.92 15.13
N GLN A 192 0.95 -1.48 15.88
CA GLN A 192 1.05 -0.10 16.36
C GLN A 192 1.13 0.89 15.19
N LYS A 193 1.98 0.61 14.20
CA LYS A 193 2.08 1.46 13.00
C LYS A 193 0.83 1.45 12.13
N LEU A 194 0.11 0.33 12.06
CA LEU A 194 -1.18 0.27 11.40
C LEU A 194 -2.22 1.14 12.14
N LEU A 195 -2.23 1.10 13.48
CA LEU A 195 -3.10 1.95 14.28
C LEU A 195 -2.80 3.45 14.07
N GLU A 196 -1.52 3.84 14.09
CA GLU A 196 -1.09 5.21 13.82
C GLU A 196 -1.59 5.72 12.46
N VAL A 197 -1.45 4.92 11.40
CA VAL A 197 -1.89 5.35 10.07
C VAL A 197 -3.41 5.35 9.91
N CYS A 198 -4.14 4.42 10.54
CA CYS A 198 -5.60 4.47 10.58
C CYS A 198 -6.11 5.72 11.28
N LEU A 199 -5.49 6.10 12.41
CA LEU A 199 -5.81 7.35 13.12
C LEU A 199 -5.53 8.57 12.24
N LEU A 200 -4.40 8.61 11.54
CA LEU A 200 -4.08 9.69 10.60
C LEU A 200 -5.15 9.82 9.50
N VAL A 201 -5.55 8.71 8.88
CA VAL A 201 -6.58 8.71 7.83
C VAL A 201 -7.90 9.26 8.38
N LEU A 202 -8.36 8.77 9.54
CA LEU A 202 -9.61 9.25 10.14
C LEU A 202 -9.54 10.72 10.55
N TYR A 203 -8.39 11.16 11.08
CA TYR A 203 -8.15 12.55 11.44
C TYR A 203 -8.25 13.46 10.21
N LEU A 204 -7.53 13.14 9.14
CA LEU A 204 -7.57 13.93 7.91
C LEU A 204 -8.99 13.99 7.31
N MET A 205 -9.71 12.86 7.31
CA MET A 205 -11.12 12.84 6.88
C MET A 205 -12.03 13.72 7.76
N SER A 206 -11.74 13.85 9.06
CA SER A 206 -12.53 14.66 9.99
C SER A 206 -12.32 16.16 9.80
N LEU A 207 -11.10 16.58 9.44
CA LEU A 207 -10.79 17.99 9.17
C LEU A 207 -11.64 18.50 7.98
N GLU A 208 -11.78 17.68 6.95
CA GLU A 208 -12.57 18.02 5.76
C GLU A 208 -14.07 18.11 6.04
N ALA A 209 -14.61 17.24 6.91
CA ALA A 209 -15.99 17.34 7.35
C ALA A 209 -16.26 18.70 8.05
N SER A 210 -15.34 19.11 8.94
CA SER A 210 -15.46 20.39 9.64
C SER A 210 -15.29 21.62 8.74
N ALA A 211 -14.51 21.51 7.66
CA ALA A 211 -14.36 22.59 6.68
C ALA A 211 -15.64 22.81 5.85
N PHE A 212 -16.37 21.72 5.54
CA PHE A 212 -17.64 21.79 4.83
C PHE A 212 -18.75 22.41 5.69
N ASP A 213 -18.82 22.04 6.97
CA ASP A 213 -19.78 22.61 7.93
C ASP A 213 -19.56 24.11 8.18
N LEU A 214 -18.36 24.63 7.94
CA LEU A 214 -18.05 26.07 8.05
C LEU A 214 -18.35 26.87 6.77
N MET A 215 -18.58 26.20 5.64
CA MET A 215 -18.89 26.82 4.34
C MET A 215 -20.37 26.68 3.92
N SER A 216 -21.18 25.98 4.72
CA SER A 216 -22.64 25.84 4.55
C SER A 216 -23.40 26.72 5.53
#